data_AF-A0A3M1FGP4-F1
#
_entry.id   AF-A0A3M1FGP4-F1
#
_cell.length_a   1.000
_cell.length_b   1.000
_cell.length_c   1.000
_cell.angle_alpha   90.00
_cell.angle_beta   90.00
_cell.angle_gamma   90.00
#
_symmetry.space_group_name_H-M   'P 1'
#
loop_
_entity.id
_entity.type
_entity.pdbx_description
1 polymer ?
#
loop_
_entity_poly.entity_id
_entity_poly.type
_entity_poly.pdbx_seq_one_letter_code
_entity_poly.pdbx_strand_id
1 'polypeptide(L)'
;LGRGAEEELGESVNTWLLKPNLYKIIGPTEGFRSIRNFATVEVQPGKVTHFVIVMDRKSGQFLGSGTVPVGDFTTKGAITGEIPAQDPNRLKLKWLVGGNFNQSATGQDTVALGRSQIGVGLFSALGLNYLRGKNFWSFVLNIEAGIRKNSAESFFRKATDLFDIESIYIYRWRPFLGPYARVGASSHFAKSYRYFDEPTEVVILGEASAPETVRELELERGIFDPTFLEEGTGVNVNVLKNVYLDLDMRLGIGLRHTVTRGFLVEDDDPATEDRVEFRPIEGVSDIGGELILIGNSQLSRRFSYSGELNLFQGGSNSFRFRMDNTFVLRISRSISVVFLLGLDMDQRVLGHFEISQASFIKFDRLFFR
;
A
#
# COMPACT_ATOMS: atom_id res chain seq x y z
N LEU A 1 -16.90 -12.35 -11.28
CA LEU A 1 -16.04 -11.94 -10.15
C LEU A 1 -14.69 -11.75 -10.78
N GLY A 2 -14.21 -10.51 -10.86
CA GLY A 2 -12.91 -10.21 -11.46
C GLY A 2 -11.95 -9.85 -10.35
N ARG A 3 -10.81 -10.53 -10.28
CA ARG A 3 -9.65 -10.05 -9.54
C ARG A 3 -9.06 -8.87 -10.33
N GLY A 4 -8.66 -7.80 -9.63
CA GLY A 4 -7.59 -6.96 -10.17
C GLY A 4 -6.33 -7.82 -10.28
N ALA A 5 -5.45 -7.52 -11.23
CA ALA A 5 -4.13 -8.16 -11.21
C ALA A 5 -3.37 -7.66 -9.97
N GLU A 6 -2.89 -8.57 -9.14
CA GLU A 6 -2.00 -8.26 -8.01
C GLU A 6 -0.57 -8.23 -8.52
N GLU A 7 -0.09 -7.01 -8.76
CA GLU A 7 1.13 -6.82 -9.52
C GLU A 7 2.39 -6.97 -8.68
N GLU A 8 2.32 -6.77 -7.36
CA GLU A 8 3.40 -7.06 -6.38
C GLU A 8 3.76 -8.56 -6.34
N LEU A 9 2.83 -9.42 -6.77
CA LEU A 9 2.99 -10.86 -6.94
C LEU A 9 3.22 -11.25 -8.42
N GLY A 10 3.38 -10.28 -9.32
CA GLY A 10 3.58 -10.50 -10.74
C GLY A 10 2.43 -11.19 -11.45
N GLU A 11 1.19 -10.96 -11.00
CA GLU A 11 0.01 -11.49 -11.66
C GLU A 11 -0.39 -10.66 -12.91
N SER A 12 -0.92 -11.33 -13.92
CA SER A 12 -1.57 -10.70 -15.08
C SER A 12 -3.09 -10.77 -14.97
N VAL A 13 -3.81 -9.95 -15.75
CA VAL A 13 -5.28 -9.84 -15.75
C VAL A 13 -5.93 -11.23 -15.73
N ASN A 14 -6.67 -11.50 -14.65
CA ASN A 14 -7.27 -12.79 -14.37
C ASN A 14 -8.59 -12.96 -15.14
N THR A 15 -8.73 -14.09 -15.84
CA THR A 15 -9.98 -14.60 -16.43
C THR A 15 -11.14 -14.45 -15.45
N TRP A 16 -12.29 -13.93 -15.91
CA TRP A 16 -13.48 -13.85 -15.07
C TRP A 16 -14.06 -15.24 -14.85
N LEU A 17 -13.91 -15.75 -13.62
CA LEU A 17 -14.54 -17.01 -13.22
C LEU A 17 -16.00 -16.74 -12.84
N LEU A 18 -16.89 -17.34 -13.61
CA LEU A 18 -18.34 -17.18 -13.52
C LEU A 18 -18.99 -18.57 -13.43
N LYS A 19 -20.10 -18.67 -12.69
CA LYS A 19 -20.91 -19.90 -12.70
C LYS A 19 -21.49 -20.09 -14.11
N PRO A 20 -21.83 -21.31 -14.53
CA PRO A 20 -22.49 -21.51 -15.80
C PRO A 20 -23.81 -20.75 -15.86
N ASN A 21 -23.91 -19.76 -16.74
CA ASN A 21 -25.11 -18.95 -16.96
C ASN A 21 -24.95 -18.00 -18.16
N LEU A 22 -26.05 -17.39 -18.59
CA LEU A 22 -26.04 -16.24 -19.47
C LEU A 22 -25.79 -14.96 -18.67
N TYR A 23 -24.72 -14.26 -19.01
CA TYR A 23 -24.35 -13.00 -18.38
C TYR A 23 -24.59 -11.83 -19.32
N LYS A 24 -25.10 -10.74 -18.76
CA LYS A 24 -25.23 -9.45 -19.44
C LYS A 24 -24.08 -8.55 -18.99
N ILE A 25 -23.26 -8.13 -19.95
CA ILE A 25 -22.21 -7.13 -19.78
C ILE A 25 -22.78 -5.79 -20.22
N ILE A 26 -22.69 -4.79 -19.36
CA ILE A 26 -23.21 -3.45 -19.59
C ILE A 26 -22.05 -2.46 -19.56
N GLY A 27 -22.16 -1.39 -20.36
CA GLY A 27 -21.20 -0.29 -20.30
C GLY A 27 -21.19 0.38 -18.92
N PRO A 28 -20.09 1.06 -18.54
CA PRO A 28 -19.96 1.74 -17.24
C PRO A 28 -21.05 2.77 -16.96
N THR A 29 -21.66 3.32 -18.01
CA THR A 29 -22.70 4.35 -17.99
C THR A 29 -24.12 3.79 -18.07
N GLU A 30 -24.29 2.47 -18.21
CA GLU A 30 -25.57 1.84 -18.49
C GLU A 30 -26.20 1.16 -17.27
N GLY A 31 -27.52 1.30 -17.13
CA GLY A 31 -28.26 0.62 -16.07
C GLY A 31 -28.37 -0.89 -16.30
N PHE A 32 -28.47 -1.69 -15.24
CA PHE A 32 -28.62 -3.16 -15.37
C PHE A 32 -29.86 -3.61 -16.16
N ARG A 33 -30.89 -2.75 -16.23
CA ARG A 33 -32.10 -2.95 -17.04
C ARG A 33 -31.98 -2.41 -18.48
N SER A 34 -30.84 -1.81 -18.86
CA SER A 34 -30.70 -1.15 -20.16
C SER A 34 -30.91 -2.14 -21.31
N ILE A 35 -31.82 -1.83 -22.22
CA ILE A 35 -32.08 -2.62 -23.44
C ILE A 35 -31.22 -2.13 -24.62
N ARG A 36 -30.27 -1.24 -24.35
CA ARG A 36 -29.31 -0.70 -25.31
C ARG A 36 -27.91 -0.85 -24.72
N ASN A 37 -26.88 -0.83 -25.58
CA ASN A 37 -25.49 -0.70 -25.14
C ASN A 37 -25.06 -1.79 -24.12
N PHE A 38 -25.47 -3.03 -24.40
CA PHE A 38 -25.12 -4.21 -23.62
C PHE A 38 -24.68 -5.35 -24.55
N ALA A 39 -23.93 -6.28 -23.99
CA ALA A 39 -23.51 -7.51 -24.64
C ALA A 39 -23.93 -8.71 -23.78
N THR A 40 -24.20 -9.85 -24.40
CA THR A 40 -24.48 -11.08 -23.67
C THR A 40 -23.44 -12.14 -23.96
N VAL A 41 -22.95 -12.79 -22.92
CA VAL A 41 -22.01 -13.91 -23.01
C VAL A 41 -22.56 -15.09 -22.25
N GLU A 42 -22.66 -16.23 -22.92
CA GLU A 42 -22.94 -17.50 -22.25
C GLU A 42 -21.64 -18.10 -21.73
N VAL A 43 -21.62 -18.42 -20.43
CA VAL A 43 -20.51 -19.11 -19.80
C VAL A 43 -20.95 -20.55 -19.58
N GLN A 44 -20.24 -21.49 -20.21
CA GLN A 44 -20.52 -22.92 -20.10
C GLN A 44 -19.66 -23.55 -18.97
N PRO A 45 -20.14 -24.63 -18.31
CA PRO A 45 -19.37 -25.32 -17.29
C PRO A 45 -18.02 -25.81 -17.82
N GLY A 46 -16.94 -25.48 -17.12
CA GLY A 46 -15.59 -25.95 -17.45
C GLY A 46 -15.00 -25.41 -18.76
N LYS A 47 -15.64 -24.44 -19.41
CA LYS A 47 -15.16 -23.83 -20.67
C LYS A 47 -14.76 -22.39 -20.48
N VAL A 48 -13.68 -21.98 -21.15
CA VAL A 48 -13.25 -20.59 -21.25
C VAL A 48 -13.92 -19.96 -22.47
N THR A 49 -14.78 -18.97 -22.23
CA THR A 49 -15.39 -18.18 -23.31
C THR A 49 -14.55 -16.93 -23.56
N HIS A 50 -13.93 -16.84 -24.73
CA HIS A 50 -13.26 -15.61 -25.18
C HIS A 50 -14.31 -14.67 -25.75
N PHE A 51 -14.44 -13.48 -25.17
CA PHE A 51 -15.48 -12.53 -25.52
C PHE A 51 -14.87 -11.16 -25.77
N VAL A 52 -15.19 -10.55 -26.90
CA VAL A 52 -14.73 -9.21 -27.26
C VAL A 52 -15.86 -8.22 -27.15
N ILE A 53 -15.52 -7.02 -26.69
CA ILE A 53 -16.39 -5.85 -26.72
C ILE A 53 -15.61 -4.74 -27.40
N VAL A 54 -16.16 -4.21 -28.49
CA VAL A 54 -15.65 -3.03 -29.19
C VAL A 54 -16.45 -1.84 -28.70
N MET A 55 -15.77 -0.83 -28.18
CA MET A 55 -16.41 0.38 -27.68
C MET A 55 -15.89 1.61 -28.42
N ASP A 56 -16.77 2.55 -28.70
CA ASP A 56 -16.38 3.87 -29.14
C ASP A 56 -15.73 4.63 -27.98
N ARG A 57 -14.49 5.06 -28.17
CA ARG A 57 -13.66 5.65 -27.11
C ARG A 57 -14.22 6.99 -26.61
N LYS A 58 -14.98 7.72 -27.42
CA LYS A 58 -15.50 9.05 -27.08
C LYS A 58 -16.86 9.00 -26.40
N SER A 59 -17.73 8.10 -26.84
CA SER A 59 -19.12 8.00 -26.37
C SER A 59 -19.35 6.84 -25.39
N GLY A 60 -18.43 5.88 -25.28
CA GLY A 60 -18.60 4.68 -24.46
C GLY A 60 -19.65 3.71 -25.01
N GLN A 61 -20.13 3.91 -26.24
CA GLN A 61 -21.10 3.04 -26.88
C GLN A 61 -20.45 1.74 -27.37
N PHE A 62 -21.15 0.63 -27.19
CA PHE A 62 -20.77 -0.68 -27.70
C PHE A 62 -21.00 -0.66 -29.21
N LEU A 63 -19.92 -0.72 -29.97
CA LEU A 63 -19.92 -0.81 -31.43
C LEU A 63 -20.09 -2.25 -31.90
N GLY A 64 -19.71 -3.22 -31.06
CA GLY A 64 -19.85 -4.64 -31.35
C GLY A 64 -19.45 -5.51 -30.17
N SER A 65 -19.95 -6.73 -30.15
CA SER A 65 -19.53 -7.73 -29.18
C SER A 65 -19.79 -9.14 -29.68
N GLY A 66 -19.03 -10.11 -29.21
CA GLY A 66 -19.25 -11.50 -29.58
C GLY A 66 -18.24 -12.44 -28.95
N THR A 67 -18.62 -13.71 -28.90
CA THR A 67 -17.68 -14.79 -28.65
C THR A 67 -16.76 -14.91 -29.84
N VAL A 68 -15.45 -14.89 -29.60
CA VAL A 68 -14.46 -15.05 -30.66
C VAL A 68 -13.89 -16.47 -30.57
N PRO A 69 -13.81 -17.22 -31.69
CA PRO A 69 -13.14 -18.50 -31.72
C PRO A 69 -11.71 -18.38 -31.17
N VAL A 70 -11.24 -19.43 -30.52
CA VAL A 70 -9.85 -19.49 -30.06
C VAL A 70 -8.94 -19.42 -31.29
N GLY A 71 -8.18 -18.34 -31.42
CA GLY A 71 -7.21 -18.13 -32.50
C GLY A 71 -7.60 -17.13 -33.60
N ASP A 72 -8.80 -16.54 -33.56
CA ASP A 72 -9.30 -15.62 -34.60
C ASP A 72 -8.93 -14.14 -34.40
N PHE A 73 -8.09 -13.82 -33.41
CA PHE A 73 -7.63 -12.45 -33.25
C PHE A 73 -6.37 -12.23 -34.13
N THR A 74 -6.59 -11.68 -35.33
CA THR A 74 -5.49 -11.34 -36.26
C THR A 74 -5.35 -9.84 -36.51
N THR A 75 -6.07 -8.99 -35.77
CA THR A 75 -5.96 -7.53 -35.84
C THR A 75 -4.90 -7.00 -34.87
N LYS A 76 -3.61 -7.24 -35.13
CA LYS A 76 -2.44 -6.53 -34.54
C LYS A 76 -2.58 -6.12 -33.05
N GLY A 77 -3.22 -6.98 -32.26
CA GLY A 77 -3.91 -6.58 -31.04
C GLY A 77 -4.71 -7.75 -30.52
N ALA A 78 -3.98 -8.70 -29.96
CA ALA A 78 -4.40 -9.98 -29.38
C ALA A 78 -4.52 -11.16 -30.38
N ILE A 79 -4.14 -12.34 -29.88
CA ILE A 79 -4.52 -13.77 -30.09
C ILE A 79 -4.44 -14.48 -31.46
N THR A 80 -3.23 -14.85 -31.87
CA THR A 80 -3.02 -16.23 -32.37
C THR A 80 -3.17 -17.21 -31.19
N GLY A 81 -3.72 -18.40 -31.42
CA GLY A 81 -3.82 -19.50 -30.45
C GLY A 81 -2.48 -20.17 -30.12
N GLU A 82 -1.37 -19.52 -30.43
CA GLU A 82 -0.18 -19.67 -29.61
C GLU A 82 -0.51 -19.06 -28.24
N ILE A 83 -0.07 -19.65 -27.12
CA ILE A 83 0.14 -18.83 -25.90
C ILE A 83 0.89 -17.61 -26.44
N PRO A 84 0.31 -16.39 -26.46
CA PRO A 84 0.85 -15.28 -27.25
C PRO A 84 2.31 -15.28 -26.90
N ALA A 85 3.19 -15.61 -27.88
CA ALA A 85 4.60 -15.90 -27.62
C ALA A 85 5.02 -14.81 -26.66
N GLN A 86 5.20 -15.19 -25.38
CA GLN A 86 5.03 -14.29 -24.23
C GLN A 86 5.52 -12.95 -24.68
N ASP A 87 4.68 -11.93 -24.88
CA ASP A 87 5.24 -10.64 -25.29
C ASP A 87 6.19 -10.29 -24.14
N PRO A 88 7.51 -10.50 -24.29
CA PRO A 88 8.33 -10.83 -23.13
C PRO A 88 8.55 -9.57 -22.31
N ASN A 89 8.22 -8.42 -22.87
CA ASN A 89 8.46 -7.11 -22.33
C ASN A 89 7.15 -6.39 -22.05
N ARG A 90 6.41 -6.84 -21.03
CA ARG A 90 5.32 -6.03 -20.48
C ARG A 90 5.81 -5.27 -19.27
N LEU A 91 6.53 -4.18 -19.53
CA LEU A 91 6.64 -3.10 -18.56
C LEU A 91 5.25 -2.44 -18.47
N LYS A 92 4.59 -2.60 -17.32
CA LYS A 92 3.36 -1.89 -16.99
C LYS A 92 3.72 -0.70 -16.13
N LEU A 93 3.33 0.48 -16.58
CA LEU A 93 3.39 1.71 -15.82
C LEU A 93 2.00 2.02 -15.25
N LYS A 94 1.94 2.27 -13.95
CA LYS A 94 0.79 2.85 -13.26
C LYS A 94 1.26 4.10 -12.55
N TRP A 95 0.48 5.16 -12.68
CA TRP A 95 0.71 6.37 -11.92
C TRP A 95 -0.62 6.88 -11.43
N LEU A 96 -0.73 7.03 -10.12
CA LEU A 96 -1.89 7.56 -9.44
C LEU A 96 -1.45 8.83 -8.73
N VAL A 97 -2.13 9.93 -9.03
CA VAL A 97 -1.98 11.19 -8.29
C VAL A 97 -3.33 11.53 -7.72
N GLY A 98 -3.38 11.89 -6.45
CA GLY A 98 -4.61 12.23 -5.77
C GLY A 98 -4.38 13.15 -4.60
N GLY A 99 -5.49 13.49 -3.94
CA GLY A 99 -5.46 14.23 -2.70
C GLY A 99 -6.58 13.78 -1.79
N ASN A 100 -6.39 14.00 -0.50
CA ASN A 100 -7.38 13.75 0.53
C ASN A 100 -7.74 15.06 1.22
N PHE A 101 -8.99 15.14 1.65
CA PHE A 101 -9.49 16.17 2.55
C PHE A 101 -10.09 15.45 3.74
N ASN A 102 -9.64 15.81 4.94
CA ASN A 102 -10.17 15.27 6.17
C ASN A 102 -10.68 16.41 7.04
N GLN A 103 -11.88 16.26 7.57
CA GLN A 103 -12.42 17.12 8.62
C GLN A 103 -12.90 16.22 9.75
N SER A 104 -12.37 16.42 10.95
CA SER A 104 -12.85 15.73 12.13
C SER A 104 -13.14 16.72 13.25
N ALA A 105 -14.18 16.46 14.02
CA ALA A 105 -14.53 17.22 15.21
C ALA A 105 -14.76 16.25 16.37
N THR A 106 -14.08 16.48 17.49
CA THR A 106 -14.12 15.60 18.66
C THR A 106 -14.71 16.37 19.84
N GLY A 107 -15.66 15.76 20.54
CA GLY A 107 -16.40 16.39 21.64
C GLY A 107 -15.72 16.32 23.02
N GLN A 108 -14.53 15.72 23.12
CA GLN A 108 -13.75 15.61 24.33
C GLN A 108 -12.34 16.16 24.09
N ASP A 109 -11.84 16.98 25.01
CA ASP A 109 -10.45 17.46 25.06
C ASP A 109 -9.54 16.25 25.30
N THR A 110 -9.14 15.59 24.22
CA THR A 110 -8.02 14.64 24.23
C THR A 110 -6.78 15.45 23.91
N VAL A 111 -5.75 15.32 24.75
CA VAL A 111 -4.58 16.22 24.95
C VAL A 111 -3.66 16.40 23.72
N ALA A 112 -4.12 16.10 22.51
CA ALA A 112 -3.35 16.30 21.28
C ALA A 112 -4.20 16.68 20.03
N LEU A 113 -5.53 16.81 20.17
CA LEU A 113 -6.43 17.06 19.04
C LEU A 113 -7.45 18.12 19.45
N GLY A 114 -7.27 19.36 18.97
CA GLY A 114 -8.27 20.42 19.16
C GLY A 114 -9.68 20.00 18.71
N ARG A 115 -10.71 20.68 19.22
CA ARG A 115 -12.15 20.37 18.99
C ARG A 115 -12.55 20.13 17.53
N SER A 116 -11.86 20.75 16.58
CA SER A 116 -12.00 20.43 15.16
C SER A 116 -10.66 20.57 14.44
N GLN A 117 -10.41 19.69 13.47
CA GLN A 117 -9.24 19.76 12.60
C GLN A 117 -9.66 19.63 11.14
N ILE A 118 -8.94 20.34 10.28
CA ILE A 118 -9.04 20.23 8.83
C ILE A 118 -7.67 19.86 8.29
N GLY A 119 -7.60 18.80 7.50
CA GLY A 119 -6.38 18.32 6.84
C GLY A 119 -6.56 18.26 5.33
N VAL A 120 -5.50 18.61 4.61
CA VAL A 120 -5.39 18.42 3.17
C VAL A 120 -4.07 17.71 2.90
N GLY A 121 -4.13 16.65 2.10
CA GLY A 121 -2.95 15.95 1.65
C GLY A 121 -2.99 15.68 0.15
N LEU A 122 -1.81 15.53 -0.41
CA LEU A 122 -1.54 15.15 -1.79
C LEU A 122 -0.68 13.90 -1.77
N PHE A 123 -0.97 12.97 -2.66
CA PHE A 123 -0.17 11.77 -2.82
C PHE A 123 0.08 11.46 -4.29
N SER A 124 1.20 10.80 -4.55
CA SER A 124 1.59 10.25 -5.83
C SER A 124 2.13 8.84 -5.62
N ALA A 125 1.50 7.86 -6.26
CA ALA A 125 1.92 6.46 -6.26
C ALA A 125 2.29 6.05 -7.69
N LEU A 126 3.55 5.67 -7.90
CA LEU A 126 4.09 5.18 -9.16
C LEU A 126 4.38 3.68 -9.02
N GLY A 127 3.86 2.87 -9.93
CA GLY A 127 4.11 1.44 -10.00
C GLY A 127 4.67 1.06 -11.37
N LEU A 128 5.79 0.35 -11.37
CA LEU A 128 6.42 -0.25 -12.55
C LEU A 128 6.50 -1.76 -12.35
N ASN A 129 5.89 -2.51 -13.27
CA ASN A 129 5.89 -3.97 -13.18
C ASN A 129 6.39 -4.57 -14.48
N TYR A 130 7.43 -5.39 -14.42
CA TYR A 130 8.00 -6.09 -15.55
C TYR A 130 7.90 -7.60 -15.33
N LEU A 131 7.34 -8.30 -16.31
CA LEU A 131 7.22 -9.75 -16.29
C LEU A 131 7.70 -10.32 -17.63
N ARG A 132 8.79 -11.11 -17.57
CA ARG A 132 9.40 -11.80 -18.71
C ARG A 132 9.76 -13.24 -18.39
N GLY A 133 8.98 -14.20 -18.88
CA GLY A 133 9.27 -15.61 -18.65
C GLY A 133 9.30 -15.95 -17.17
N LYS A 134 10.49 -16.26 -16.67
CA LYS A 134 10.74 -16.56 -15.26
C LYS A 134 11.04 -15.31 -14.43
N ASN A 135 11.32 -14.18 -15.07
CA ASN A 135 11.75 -12.97 -14.39
C ASN A 135 10.54 -12.10 -14.10
N PHE A 136 10.41 -11.71 -12.84
CA PHE A 136 9.46 -10.71 -12.38
C PHE A 136 10.21 -9.61 -11.66
N TRP A 137 9.90 -8.35 -11.97
CA TRP A 137 10.40 -7.18 -11.27
C TRP A 137 9.22 -6.25 -10.99
N SER A 138 9.16 -5.71 -9.79
CA SER A 138 8.22 -4.69 -9.38
C SER A 138 8.96 -3.56 -8.70
N PHE A 139 8.56 -2.33 -9.00
CA PHE A 139 9.03 -1.13 -8.36
C PHE A 139 7.81 -0.27 -8.01
N VAL A 140 7.76 0.19 -6.77
CA VAL A 140 6.73 1.07 -6.24
C VAL A 140 7.42 2.29 -5.63
N LEU A 141 6.89 3.46 -5.91
CA LEU A 141 7.27 4.72 -5.29
C LEU A 141 5.99 5.40 -4.79
N ASN A 142 5.92 5.63 -3.48
CA ASN A 142 4.85 6.37 -2.82
C ASN A 142 5.43 7.68 -2.26
N ILE A 143 4.81 8.79 -2.62
CA ILE A 143 5.12 10.10 -2.06
C ILE A 143 3.82 10.70 -1.54
N GLU A 144 3.78 11.10 -0.27
CA GLU A 144 2.64 11.79 0.33
C GLU A 144 3.11 13.01 1.12
N ALA A 145 2.41 14.14 0.93
CA ALA A 145 2.56 15.34 1.73
C ALA A 145 1.19 15.80 2.21
N GLY A 146 1.05 16.09 3.49
CA GLY A 146 -0.17 16.58 4.07
C GLY A 146 0.06 17.64 5.14
N ILE A 147 -0.84 18.61 5.19
CA ILE A 147 -0.91 19.63 6.24
C ILE A 147 -2.26 19.53 6.94
N ARG A 148 -2.28 19.89 8.23
CA ARG A 148 -3.49 20.00 9.04
C ARG A 148 -3.51 21.30 9.81
N LYS A 149 -4.70 21.78 10.14
CA LYS A 149 -4.91 22.88 11.07
C LYS A 149 -5.91 22.45 12.12
N ASN A 150 -5.50 22.51 13.38
CA ASN A 150 -6.42 22.35 14.51
C ASN A 150 -7.06 23.69 14.84
N SER A 151 -8.30 23.68 15.33
CA SER A 151 -9.03 24.90 15.69
C SER A 151 -8.42 25.68 16.85
N ALA A 152 -7.63 25.02 17.69
CA ALA A 152 -6.90 25.65 18.79
C ALA A 152 -5.58 26.31 18.32
N GLU A 153 -5.14 26.05 17.09
CA GLU A 153 -3.85 26.49 16.57
C GLU A 153 -4.03 27.61 15.52
N SER A 154 -3.15 28.61 15.55
CA SER A 154 -3.17 29.72 14.58
C SER A 154 -2.54 29.37 13.23
N PHE A 155 -1.72 28.32 13.17
CA PHE A 155 -0.93 27.92 12.01
C PHE A 155 -1.25 26.50 11.52
N PHE A 156 -0.78 26.16 10.32
CA PHE A 156 -0.86 24.80 9.78
C PHE A 156 0.35 23.99 10.26
N ARG A 157 0.10 22.74 10.64
CA ARG A 157 1.12 21.76 11.02
C ARG A 157 1.24 20.69 9.95
N LYS A 158 2.44 20.12 9.82
CA LYS A 158 2.65 18.90 9.02
C LYS A 158 1.76 17.78 9.56
N ALA A 159 1.08 17.06 8.66
CA ALA A 159 0.18 15.96 9.00
C ALA A 159 0.70 14.63 8.46
N THR A 160 1.10 14.61 7.19
CA THR A 160 1.69 13.44 6.54
C THR A 160 2.93 13.87 5.78
N ASP A 161 3.97 13.05 5.81
CA ASP A 161 5.19 13.23 5.04
C ASP A 161 5.79 11.84 4.85
N LEU A 162 5.63 11.29 3.65
CA LEU A 162 6.05 9.94 3.33
C LEU A 162 6.79 9.97 2.00
N PHE A 163 8.03 9.48 2.01
CA PHE A 163 8.75 9.06 0.83
C PHE A 163 9.09 7.59 1.01
N ASP A 164 8.54 6.74 0.15
CA ASP A 164 8.64 5.30 0.27
C ASP A 164 8.89 4.68 -1.10
N ILE A 165 9.92 3.85 -1.18
CA ILE A 165 10.30 3.11 -2.39
C ILE A 165 10.43 1.65 -2.03
N GLU A 166 9.88 0.80 -2.88
CA GLU A 166 10.07 -0.63 -2.81
C GLU A 166 10.42 -1.17 -4.19
N SER A 167 11.37 -2.10 -4.26
CA SER A 167 11.72 -2.80 -5.48
C SER A 167 11.99 -4.26 -5.17
N ILE A 168 11.32 -5.16 -5.88
CA ILE A 168 11.51 -6.59 -5.73
C ILE A 168 11.75 -7.24 -7.09
N TYR A 169 12.69 -8.17 -7.11
CA TYR A 169 12.97 -9.05 -8.23
C TYR A 169 12.79 -10.51 -7.81
N ILE A 170 12.08 -11.29 -8.63
CA ILE A 170 11.86 -12.73 -8.41
C ILE A 170 12.20 -13.48 -9.69
N TYR A 171 13.06 -14.50 -9.57
CA TYR A 171 13.33 -15.45 -10.66
C TYR A 171 12.64 -16.79 -10.40
N ARG A 172 11.53 -17.04 -11.09
CA ARG A 172 10.71 -18.24 -10.93
C ARG A 172 11.31 -19.44 -11.67
N TRP A 173 12.16 -20.23 -11.01
CA TRP A 173 12.67 -21.47 -11.60
C TRP A 173 11.56 -22.53 -11.84
N ARG A 174 10.47 -22.44 -11.08
CA ARG A 174 9.24 -23.23 -11.07
C ARG A 174 8.07 -22.25 -10.87
N PRO A 175 6.83 -22.59 -11.27
CA PRO A 175 5.70 -21.67 -11.16
C PRO A 175 5.42 -21.14 -9.75
N PHE A 176 5.75 -21.91 -8.71
CA PHE A 176 5.45 -21.59 -7.31
C PHE A 176 6.69 -21.25 -6.47
N LEU A 177 7.89 -21.29 -7.04
CA LEU A 177 9.14 -21.19 -6.28
C LEU A 177 10.20 -20.43 -7.07
N GLY A 178 10.98 -19.60 -6.39
CA GLY A 178 12.12 -18.93 -7.00
C GLY A 178 12.90 -18.08 -6.01
N PRO A 179 14.20 -17.83 -6.24
CA PRO A 179 14.91 -16.83 -5.47
C PRO A 179 14.31 -15.44 -5.68
N TYR A 180 14.39 -14.61 -4.64
CA TYR A 180 14.04 -13.19 -4.69
C TYR A 180 15.15 -12.32 -4.11
N ALA A 181 15.18 -11.07 -4.56
CA ALA A 181 15.93 -9.99 -3.94
C ALA A 181 15.02 -8.76 -3.87
N ARG A 182 15.06 -8.02 -2.76
CA ARG A 182 14.28 -6.81 -2.54
C ARG A 182 15.16 -5.70 -1.96
N VAL A 183 14.80 -4.48 -2.27
CA VAL A 183 15.31 -3.27 -1.64
C VAL A 183 14.12 -2.34 -1.36
N GLY A 184 14.09 -1.77 -0.16
CA GLY A 184 13.11 -0.80 0.30
C GLY A 184 13.81 0.38 0.94
N ALA A 185 13.24 1.56 0.78
CA ALA A 185 13.73 2.77 1.42
C ALA A 185 12.54 3.65 1.82
N SER A 186 12.45 4.00 3.11
CA SER A 186 11.43 4.92 3.61
C SER A 186 12.05 6.09 4.37
N SER A 187 11.49 7.29 4.19
CA SER A 187 11.98 8.51 4.79
C SER A 187 10.95 9.65 4.75
N HIS A 188 11.34 10.80 5.29
CA HIS A 188 10.59 12.06 5.31
C HIS A 188 11.37 13.14 4.54
N PHE A 189 10.69 13.99 3.78
CA PHE A 189 11.38 14.99 2.95
C PHE A 189 11.16 16.44 3.42
N ALA A 190 10.24 16.67 4.37
CA ALA A 190 10.02 17.96 4.98
C ALA A 190 10.41 17.93 6.46
N LYS A 191 10.81 19.09 7.00
CA LYS A 191 11.11 19.23 8.42
C LYS A 191 9.87 18.95 9.28
N SER A 192 10.03 18.20 10.36
CA SER A 192 9.10 18.02 11.47
C SER A 192 9.55 18.85 12.65
N TYR A 193 8.57 19.25 13.44
CA TYR A 193 8.80 19.96 14.68
C TYR A 193 7.96 19.33 15.78
N ARG A 194 8.54 19.19 16.97
CA ARG A 194 7.77 19.02 18.20
C ARG A 194 7.31 20.40 18.64
N TYR A 195 6.01 20.59 18.76
CA TYR A 195 5.42 21.83 19.26
C TYR A 195 5.02 21.68 20.72
N PHE A 196 5.33 22.68 21.53
CA PHE A 196 4.93 22.79 22.93
C PHE A 196 3.89 23.90 23.10
N ASP A 197 2.86 23.64 23.91
CA ASP A 197 1.78 24.62 24.13
C ASP A 197 2.30 25.85 24.91
N GLU A 198 3.16 25.59 25.89
CA GLU A 198 3.88 26.58 26.69
C GLU A 198 5.39 26.51 26.41
N PRO A 199 6.18 27.56 26.70
CA PRO A 199 7.64 27.47 26.63
C PRO A 199 8.13 26.35 27.56
N THR A 200 8.75 25.32 26.99
CA THR A 200 9.18 24.12 27.71
C THR A 200 10.70 24.02 27.69
N GLU A 201 11.29 23.65 28.83
CA GLU A 201 12.72 23.37 28.93
C GLU A 201 13.03 22.03 28.26
N VAL A 202 13.88 22.06 27.25
CA VAL A 202 14.28 20.91 26.45
C VAL A 202 15.75 20.60 26.72
N VAL A 203 16.05 19.32 26.91
CA VAL A 203 17.41 18.81 27.07
C VAL A 203 17.69 17.78 25.98
N ILE A 204 18.80 17.94 25.26
CA ILE A 204 19.28 16.95 24.29
C ILE A 204 20.34 16.09 24.98
N LEU A 205 19.98 14.85 25.30
CA LEU A 205 20.85 13.87 25.92
C LEU A 205 22.06 13.56 25.02
N GLY A 206 23.26 13.51 25.61
CA GLY A 206 24.50 13.20 24.89
C GLY A 206 25.21 14.38 24.24
N GLU A 207 24.59 15.57 24.18
CA GLU A 207 25.27 16.82 23.89
C GLU A 207 25.54 17.56 25.21
N ALA A 208 26.71 18.20 25.35
CA ALA A 208 27.03 19.07 26.50
C ALA A 208 26.33 20.42 26.36
N SER A 209 25.03 20.39 26.09
CA SER A 209 24.18 21.54 25.83
C SER A 209 23.45 21.91 27.11
N ALA A 210 23.45 23.19 27.46
CA ALA A 210 22.58 23.68 28.51
C ALA A 210 21.11 23.48 28.08
N PRO A 211 20.18 23.24 29.02
CA PRO A 211 18.77 23.20 28.70
C PRO A 211 18.33 24.48 27.97
N GLU A 212 17.51 24.33 26.94
CA GLU A 212 16.98 25.47 26.18
C GLU A 212 15.46 25.52 26.32
N THR A 213 14.92 26.70 26.65
CA THR A 213 13.47 26.88 26.68
C THR A 213 12.96 27.23 25.29
N VAL A 214 12.23 26.30 24.66
CA VAL A 214 11.74 26.44 23.29
C VAL A 214 10.21 26.25 23.23
N ARG A 215 9.59 26.76 22.16
CA ARG A 215 8.18 26.48 21.82
C ARG A 215 8.04 25.50 20.66
N GLU A 216 9.11 25.33 19.90
CA GLU A 216 9.22 24.36 18.83
C GLU A 216 10.64 23.82 18.78
N LEU A 217 10.78 22.52 18.55
CA LEU A 217 12.05 21.83 18.39
C LEU A 217 12.04 21.11 17.04
N GLU A 218 13.00 21.40 16.17
CA GLU A 218 13.20 20.66 14.92
C GLU A 218 13.72 19.25 15.24
N LEU A 219 13.07 18.21 14.72
CA LEU A 219 13.43 16.82 15.04
C LEU A 219 14.48 16.26 14.07
N GLU A 220 14.38 16.62 12.80
CA GLU A 220 15.33 16.25 11.75
C GLU A 220 16.53 17.18 11.70
N ARG A 221 17.69 16.63 11.31
CA ARG A 221 18.90 17.43 11.04
C ARG A 221 19.22 17.48 9.53
N GLY A 222 18.29 17.07 8.68
CA GLY A 222 18.41 17.12 7.22
C GLY A 222 17.17 16.64 6.47
N ILE A 223 17.20 16.78 5.14
CA ILE A 223 16.21 16.15 4.24
C ILE A 223 16.50 14.65 4.19
N PHE A 224 15.45 13.83 4.18
CA PHE A 224 15.54 12.37 4.23
C PHE A 224 16.20 11.86 5.52
N ASP A 225 15.86 12.48 6.65
CA ASP A 225 16.35 12.09 7.97
C ASP A 225 15.15 11.77 8.88
N PRO A 226 15.08 10.58 9.50
CA PRO A 226 15.90 9.40 9.21
C PRO A 226 15.51 8.76 7.87
N THR A 227 16.44 8.04 7.26
CA THR A 227 16.17 7.11 6.16
C THR A 227 16.31 5.69 6.67
N PHE A 228 15.26 4.89 6.50
CA PHE A 228 15.28 3.45 6.77
C PHE A 228 15.48 2.71 5.47
N LEU A 229 16.57 1.96 5.37
CA LEU A 229 16.89 1.10 4.24
C LEU A 229 16.67 -0.35 4.64
N GLU A 230 15.96 -1.09 3.79
CA GLU A 230 15.75 -2.52 3.95
C GLU A 230 16.23 -3.24 2.69
N GLU A 231 17.10 -4.22 2.84
CA GLU A 231 17.50 -5.11 1.76
C GLU A 231 17.18 -6.54 2.17
N GLY A 232 16.75 -7.37 1.24
CA GLY A 232 16.39 -8.75 1.55
C GLY A 232 16.64 -9.68 0.39
N THR A 233 17.11 -10.88 0.67
CA THR A 233 17.28 -11.93 -0.33
C THR A 233 16.93 -13.29 0.24
N GLY A 234 16.35 -14.15 -0.58
CA GLY A 234 15.97 -15.47 -0.13
C GLY A 234 15.14 -16.22 -1.15
N VAL A 235 14.16 -16.97 -0.65
CA VAL A 235 13.29 -17.82 -1.46
C VAL A 235 11.85 -17.33 -1.36
N ASN A 236 11.24 -17.12 -2.52
CA ASN A 236 9.82 -16.83 -2.68
C ASN A 236 9.07 -18.12 -2.98
N VAL A 237 8.00 -18.37 -2.24
CA VAL A 237 7.12 -19.54 -2.35
C VAL A 237 5.68 -19.07 -2.48
N ASN A 238 5.04 -19.34 -3.61
CA ASN A 238 3.59 -19.20 -3.72
C ASN A 238 2.96 -20.45 -3.08
N VAL A 239 2.54 -20.31 -1.82
CA VAL A 239 2.11 -21.41 -0.95
C VAL A 239 0.76 -21.96 -1.41
N LEU A 240 -0.18 -21.07 -1.73
CA LEU A 240 -1.51 -21.42 -2.15
C LEU A 240 -2.01 -20.43 -3.18
N LYS A 241 -2.54 -20.94 -4.29
CA LYS A 241 -3.16 -20.12 -5.32
C LYS A 241 -4.45 -20.76 -5.78
N ASN A 242 -5.55 -20.29 -5.20
CA ASN A 242 -6.89 -20.69 -5.60
C ASN A 242 -7.81 -19.47 -5.66
N VAL A 243 -9.07 -19.66 -6.03
CA VAL A 243 -10.04 -18.56 -6.24
C VAL A 243 -10.37 -17.78 -4.96
N TYR A 244 -10.29 -18.43 -3.80
CA TYR A 244 -10.69 -17.87 -2.51
C TYR A 244 -9.52 -17.31 -1.71
N LEU A 245 -8.31 -17.80 -1.92
CA LEU A 245 -7.10 -17.46 -1.18
C LEU A 245 -5.87 -17.54 -2.09
N ASP A 246 -5.10 -16.47 -2.09
CA ASP A 246 -3.73 -16.38 -2.59
C ASP A 246 -2.81 -16.14 -1.40
N LEU A 247 -1.75 -16.93 -1.29
CA LEU A 247 -0.78 -16.83 -0.20
C LEU A 247 0.62 -16.96 -0.78
N ASP A 248 1.40 -15.90 -0.65
CA ASP A 248 2.82 -15.84 -0.98
C ASP A 248 3.65 -15.71 0.29
N MET A 249 4.77 -16.42 0.31
CA MET A 249 5.70 -16.45 1.43
C MET A 249 7.11 -16.19 0.93
N ARG A 250 7.83 -15.30 1.60
CA ARG A 250 9.24 -15.02 1.35
C ARG A 250 10.00 -15.30 2.62
N LEU A 251 11.00 -16.16 2.53
CA LEU A 251 11.89 -16.52 3.63
C LEU A 251 13.31 -16.20 3.21
N GLY A 252 14.06 -15.48 4.02
CA GLY A 252 15.40 -15.04 3.63
C GLY A 252 16.23 -14.44 4.74
N ILE A 253 17.28 -13.77 4.32
CA ILE A 253 18.10 -12.89 5.14
C ILE A 253 17.81 -11.44 4.74
N GLY A 254 17.72 -10.56 5.73
CA GLY A 254 17.53 -9.14 5.55
C GLY A 254 18.68 -8.33 6.13
N LEU A 255 18.99 -7.20 5.50
CA LEU A 255 19.81 -6.13 6.05
C LEU A 255 18.89 -4.94 6.32
N ARG A 256 19.04 -4.31 7.48
CA ARG A 256 18.29 -3.11 7.84
C ARG A 256 19.26 -2.04 8.30
N HIS A 257 19.18 -0.86 7.69
CA HIS A 257 20.02 0.27 8.03
C HIS A 257 19.13 1.47 8.37
N THR A 258 19.35 2.06 9.54
CA THR A 258 18.83 3.39 9.85
C THR A 258 19.97 4.37 9.60
N VAL A 259 19.80 5.20 8.58
CA VAL A 259 20.72 6.30 8.28
C VAL A 259 20.11 7.57 8.83
N THR A 260 20.78 8.19 9.79
CA THR A 260 20.30 9.41 10.43
C THR A 260 21.44 10.39 10.69
N ARG A 261 21.11 11.68 10.78
CA ARG A 261 22.05 12.75 11.13
C ARG A 261 21.89 13.22 12.59
N GLY A 262 21.35 12.36 13.44
CA GLY A 262 21.01 12.67 14.83
C GLY A 262 19.56 13.12 14.97
N PHE A 263 18.64 12.41 14.31
CA PHE A 263 17.20 12.60 14.47
C PHE A 263 16.84 12.48 15.96
N LEU A 264 16.07 13.43 16.46
CA LEU A 264 15.71 13.49 17.88
C LEU A 264 14.45 12.66 18.14
N VAL A 265 14.55 11.75 19.10
CA VAL A 265 13.42 10.98 19.63
C VAL A 265 13.19 11.40 21.08
N GLU A 266 11.93 11.56 21.46
CA GLU A 266 11.52 11.85 22.84
C GLU A 266 11.90 10.64 23.72
N ASP A 267 12.68 10.89 24.77
CA ASP A 267 13.20 9.87 25.70
C ASP A 267 13.03 10.41 27.13
N ASP A 268 11.79 10.74 27.46
CA ASP A 268 11.43 11.49 28.66
C ASP A 268 11.39 10.58 29.89
N ASP A 269 12.15 10.94 30.94
CA ASP A 269 12.09 10.26 32.23
C ASP A 269 10.89 10.80 33.04
N PRO A 270 9.93 9.96 33.45
CA PRO A 270 8.82 10.38 34.29
C PRO A 270 9.25 11.02 35.62
N ALA A 271 10.50 10.83 36.05
CA ALA A 271 11.05 11.44 37.26
C ALA A 271 11.52 12.91 37.07
N THR A 272 11.61 13.41 35.84
CA THR A 272 12.02 14.79 35.52
C THR A 272 10.84 15.64 35.06
N GLU A 273 9.93 15.97 35.98
CA GLU A 273 8.65 16.65 35.66
C GLU A 273 8.78 18.06 35.02
N ASP A 274 9.94 18.72 35.13
CA ASP A 274 10.13 20.11 34.73
C ASP A 274 10.75 20.31 33.33
N ARG A 275 11.13 19.22 32.65
CA ARG A 275 11.83 19.27 31.35
C ARG A 275 11.38 18.11 30.47
N VAL A 276 11.58 18.26 29.16
CA VAL A 276 11.41 17.14 28.20
C VAL A 276 12.76 16.75 27.62
N GLU A 277 13.08 15.48 27.75
CA GLU A 277 14.36 14.94 27.30
C GLU A 277 14.25 14.32 25.90
N PHE A 278 15.21 14.67 25.04
CA PHE A 278 15.34 14.11 23.69
C PHE A 278 16.69 13.45 23.54
N ARG A 279 16.72 12.31 22.85
CA ARG A 279 17.94 11.61 22.51
C ARG A 279 18.14 11.57 20.99
N PRO A 280 19.32 11.95 20.47
CA PRO A 280 19.65 11.69 19.08
C PRO A 280 19.76 10.17 18.88
N ILE A 281 19.05 9.64 17.90
CA ILE A 281 19.26 8.27 17.47
C ILE A 281 20.53 8.19 16.63
N GLU A 282 21.34 7.15 16.89
CA GLU A 282 22.51 6.85 16.09
C GLU A 282 22.15 5.94 14.93
N GLY A 283 22.90 6.05 13.83
CA GLY A 283 22.75 5.17 12.70
C GLY A 283 23.06 3.73 13.10
N VAL A 284 22.14 2.81 12.83
CA VAL A 284 22.28 1.40 13.20
C VAL A 284 22.13 0.53 11.96
N SER A 285 22.90 -0.56 11.91
CA SER A 285 22.81 -1.57 10.86
C SER A 285 22.60 -2.93 11.50
N ASP A 286 21.72 -3.74 10.90
CA ASP A 286 21.42 -5.07 11.37
C ASP A 286 21.31 -6.07 10.24
N ILE A 287 21.62 -7.32 10.54
CA ILE A 287 21.46 -8.47 9.65
C ILE A 287 20.69 -9.55 10.40
N GLY A 288 19.68 -10.11 9.74
CA GLY A 288 18.75 -11.02 10.39
C GLY A 288 18.03 -11.96 9.46
N GLY A 289 17.29 -12.89 10.06
CA GLY A 289 16.31 -13.71 9.34
C GLY A 289 15.05 -12.89 9.06
N GLU A 290 14.48 -13.07 7.88
CA GLU A 290 13.27 -12.39 7.42
C GLU A 290 12.21 -13.38 6.95
N LEU A 291 10.97 -13.15 7.38
CA LEU A 291 9.77 -13.82 6.90
C LEU A 291 8.75 -12.76 6.48
N ILE A 292 8.32 -12.81 5.22
CA ILE A 292 7.21 -12.00 4.70
C ILE A 292 6.11 -12.95 4.26
N LEU A 293 4.88 -12.72 4.72
CA LEU A 293 3.68 -13.42 4.28
C LEU A 293 2.71 -12.41 3.69
N ILE A 294 2.29 -12.64 2.46
CA ILE A 294 1.31 -11.81 1.75
C ILE A 294 0.10 -12.69 1.46
N GLY A 295 -1.05 -12.33 2.03
CA GLY A 295 -2.27 -13.09 1.97
C GLY A 295 -3.42 -12.27 1.41
N ASN A 296 -4.04 -12.75 0.33
CA ASN A 296 -5.20 -12.12 -0.27
C ASN A 296 -6.35 -13.11 -0.35
N SER A 297 -7.51 -12.75 0.19
CA SER A 297 -8.67 -13.63 0.24
C SER A 297 -9.95 -12.94 -0.21
N GLN A 298 -10.75 -13.68 -0.98
CA GLN A 298 -12.12 -13.31 -1.31
C GLN A 298 -13.06 -14.41 -0.81
N LEU A 299 -13.15 -14.54 0.53
CA LEU A 299 -13.99 -15.54 1.20
C LEU A 299 -15.45 -15.49 0.74
N SER A 300 -15.98 -14.31 0.39
CA SER A 300 -17.32 -14.21 -0.18
C SER A 300 -17.46 -13.03 -1.17
N ARG A 301 -18.61 -12.94 -1.85
CA ARG A 301 -18.93 -11.80 -2.74
C ARG A 301 -19.03 -10.46 -1.98
N ARG A 302 -19.19 -10.54 -0.66
CA ARG A 302 -19.34 -9.39 0.24
C ARG A 302 -18.09 -9.15 1.09
N PHE A 303 -17.14 -10.07 1.14
CA PHE A 303 -15.99 -9.95 2.02
C PHE A 303 -14.71 -10.26 1.26
N SER A 304 -13.78 -9.32 1.30
CA SER A 304 -12.40 -9.54 0.90
C SER A 304 -11.45 -9.09 2.01
N TYR A 305 -10.31 -9.75 2.05
CA TYR A 305 -9.21 -9.53 2.96
C TYR A 305 -7.93 -9.43 2.14
N SER A 306 -7.06 -8.51 2.52
CA SER A 306 -5.70 -8.40 2.03
C SER A 306 -4.82 -8.12 3.24
N GLY A 307 -3.70 -8.81 3.37
CA GLY A 307 -2.80 -8.58 4.48
C GLY A 307 -1.36 -8.92 4.14
N GLU A 308 -0.47 -8.21 4.82
CA GLU A 308 0.96 -8.44 4.80
C GLU A 308 1.44 -8.60 6.25
N LEU A 309 2.31 -9.58 6.47
CA LEU A 309 3.05 -9.76 7.71
C LEU A 309 4.53 -9.76 7.35
N ASN A 310 5.31 -8.89 7.98
CA ASN A 310 6.76 -8.80 7.85
C ASN A 310 7.39 -8.99 9.23
N LEU A 311 8.13 -10.09 9.38
CA LEU A 311 8.89 -10.41 10.58
C LEU A 311 10.38 -10.34 10.27
N PHE A 312 11.12 -9.69 11.16
CA PHE A 312 12.57 -9.65 11.11
C PHE A 312 13.16 -9.91 12.48
N GLN A 313 14.13 -10.82 12.51
CA GLN A 313 14.90 -11.16 13.70
C GLN A 313 16.38 -10.95 13.41
N GLY A 314 16.95 -9.86 13.90
CA GLY A 314 18.37 -9.56 13.80
C GLY A 314 19.19 -10.21 14.92
N GLY A 315 20.52 -10.23 14.71
CA GLY A 315 21.47 -10.92 15.58
C GLY A 315 21.63 -10.29 16.96
N SER A 316 21.41 -8.97 17.08
CA SER A 316 21.58 -8.24 18.35
C SER A 316 20.23 -8.01 19.05
N ASN A 317 19.43 -9.07 19.15
CA ASN A 317 18.09 -9.09 19.77
C ASN A 317 17.13 -7.99 19.26
N SER A 318 17.28 -7.61 17.99
CA SER A 318 16.33 -6.75 17.28
C SER A 318 15.22 -7.61 16.72
N PHE A 319 14.04 -7.43 17.25
CA PHE A 319 12.85 -8.00 16.66
C PHE A 319 11.97 -6.87 16.10
N ARG A 320 11.56 -7.05 14.85
CA ARG A 320 10.60 -6.16 14.20
C ARG A 320 9.43 -6.97 13.68
N PHE A 321 8.25 -6.49 14.00
CA PHE A 321 6.98 -7.05 13.60
C PHE A 321 6.20 -5.94 12.92
N ARG A 322 5.79 -6.17 11.67
CA ARG A 322 4.82 -5.32 10.99
C ARG A 322 3.72 -6.20 10.41
N MET A 323 2.48 -5.81 10.64
CA MET A 323 1.34 -6.48 10.06
C MET A 323 0.31 -5.47 9.60
N ASP A 324 0.06 -5.43 8.30
CA ASP A 324 -0.91 -4.55 7.68
C ASP A 324 -2.07 -5.36 7.15
N ASN A 325 -3.30 -5.00 7.53
CA ASN A 325 -4.50 -5.73 7.17
C ASN A 325 -5.57 -4.79 6.64
N THR A 326 -6.14 -5.15 5.50
CA THR A 326 -7.28 -4.48 4.89
C THR A 326 -8.44 -5.47 4.78
N PHE A 327 -9.53 -5.14 5.47
CA PHE A 327 -10.79 -5.86 5.38
C PHE A 327 -11.81 -5.01 4.63
N VAL A 328 -12.45 -5.59 3.63
CA VAL A 328 -13.50 -4.92 2.86
C VAL A 328 -14.79 -5.71 2.96
N LEU A 329 -15.77 -5.12 3.62
CA LEU A 329 -17.14 -5.62 3.70
C LEU A 329 -18.05 -4.81 2.76
N ARG A 330 -18.42 -5.40 1.64
CA ARG A 330 -19.39 -4.86 0.70
C ARG A 330 -20.81 -5.07 1.23
N ILE A 331 -21.42 -4.00 1.75
CA ILE A 331 -22.81 -3.97 2.20
C ILE A 331 -23.76 -4.02 1.00
N SER A 332 -23.48 -3.22 -0.03
CA SER A 332 -24.28 -3.14 -1.26
C SER A 332 -23.39 -2.97 -2.50
N ARG A 333 -23.98 -2.88 -3.70
CA ARG A 333 -23.19 -2.68 -4.93
C ARG A 333 -22.39 -1.38 -4.96
N SER A 334 -22.77 -0.39 -4.16
CA SER A 334 -22.18 0.95 -4.17
C SER A 334 -21.66 1.40 -2.80
N ILE A 335 -21.76 0.53 -1.79
CA ILE A 335 -21.36 0.84 -0.42
C ILE A 335 -20.51 -0.31 0.10
N SER A 336 -19.28 0.02 0.48
CA SER A 336 -18.36 -0.88 1.13
C SER A 336 -17.85 -0.24 2.41
N VAL A 337 -17.73 -1.03 3.47
CA VAL A 337 -16.97 -0.65 4.67
C VAL A 337 -15.57 -1.20 4.48
N VAL A 338 -14.57 -0.34 4.61
CA VAL A 338 -13.17 -0.72 4.62
C VAL A 338 -12.65 -0.51 6.03
N PHE A 339 -12.01 -1.54 6.57
CA PHE A 339 -11.35 -1.52 7.86
C PHE A 339 -9.88 -1.81 7.63
N LEU A 340 -9.03 -0.87 8.01
CA LEU A 340 -7.58 -0.97 7.98
C LEU A 340 -7.10 -1.20 9.42
N LEU A 341 -6.22 -2.17 9.60
CA LEU A 341 -5.57 -2.48 10.86
C LEU A 341 -4.09 -2.72 10.60
N GLY A 342 -3.25 -1.81 11.08
CA GLY A 342 -1.81 -1.95 11.10
C GLY A 342 -1.32 -2.19 12.52
N LEU A 343 -0.42 -3.13 12.69
CA LEU A 343 0.32 -3.37 13.92
C LEU A 343 1.80 -3.23 13.59
N ASP A 344 2.50 -2.31 14.24
CA ASP A 344 3.95 -2.16 14.12
C ASP A 344 4.58 -2.29 15.50
N MET A 345 5.72 -2.96 15.56
CA MET A 345 6.57 -2.99 16.73
C MET A 345 8.00 -3.08 16.25
N ASP A 346 8.77 -2.08 16.62
CA ASP A 346 10.21 -2.08 16.50
C ASP A 346 10.79 -2.03 17.92
N GLN A 347 11.42 -3.13 18.35
CA GLN A 347 11.97 -3.23 19.69
C GLN A 347 13.05 -2.17 20.00
N ARG A 348 13.70 -1.60 18.97
CA ARG A 348 14.75 -0.59 19.16
C ARG A 348 14.25 0.84 19.11
N VAL A 349 13.20 1.11 18.34
CA VAL A 349 12.66 2.46 18.16
C VAL A 349 11.47 2.70 19.09
N LEU A 350 10.51 1.78 19.09
CA LEU A 350 9.24 1.94 19.81
C LEU A 350 9.29 1.25 21.17
N GLY A 351 9.87 0.05 21.25
CA GLY A 351 9.86 -0.77 22.48
C GLY A 351 8.48 -1.29 22.90
N HIS A 352 7.42 -0.95 22.15
CA HIS A 352 6.04 -1.38 22.36
C HIS A 352 5.31 -1.55 21.02
N PHE A 353 4.15 -2.18 21.04
CA PHE A 353 3.28 -2.30 19.86
C PHE A 353 2.49 -1.01 19.65
N GLU A 354 2.61 -0.46 18.45
CA GLU A 354 1.72 0.57 17.94
C GLU A 354 0.57 -0.08 17.16
N ILE A 355 -0.65 0.33 17.50
CA ILE A 355 -1.86 -0.12 16.81
C ILE A 355 -2.40 1.06 16.02
N SER A 356 -2.41 0.92 14.69
CA SER A 356 -3.09 1.83 13.78
C SER A 356 -4.39 1.19 13.31
N GLN A 357 -5.50 1.93 13.42
CA GLN A 357 -6.79 1.45 12.94
C GLN A 357 -7.53 2.58 12.24
N ALA A 358 -8.12 2.28 11.09
CA ALA A 358 -8.99 3.20 10.39
C ALA A 358 -10.20 2.46 9.83
N SER A 359 -11.34 3.12 9.86
CA SER A 359 -12.56 2.60 9.22
C SER A 359 -13.16 3.69 8.37
N PHE A 360 -13.58 3.34 7.15
CA PHE A 360 -14.25 4.27 6.28
C PHE A 360 -15.33 3.59 5.46
N ILE A 361 -16.37 4.37 5.18
CA ILE A 361 -17.43 3.97 4.27
C ILE A 361 -17.05 4.48 2.89
N LYS A 362 -16.73 3.55 2.00
CA LYS A 362 -16.47 3.84 0.61
C LYS A 362 -17.77 3.80 -0.18
N PHE A 363 -18.10 4.92 -0.82
CA PHE A 363 -19.17 5.00 -1.80
C PHE A 363 -18.59 4.81 -3.20
N ASP A 364 -18.74 3.61 -3.75
CA ASP A 364 -18.43 3.34 -5.15
C ASP A 364 -19.64 3.73 -6.00
N ARG A 365 -19.82 5.03 -6.26
CA ARG A 365 -20.83 5.55 -7.18
C ARG A 365 -20.13 6.23 -8.36
N LEU A 366 -20.16 5.58 -9.51
CA LEU A 366 -19.80 6.20 -10.78
C LEU A 366 -20.88 7.22 -11.13
N PHE A 367 -20.56 8.51 -10.98
CA PHE A 367 -21.36 9.56 -11.60
C PHE A 367 -20.96 9.66 -13.06
N PHE A 368 -21.80 9.16 -13.96
CA PHE A 368 -21.82 9.60 -15.33
C PHE A 368 -23.17 10.27 -15.58
N ARG A 369 -23.09 11.56 -15.95
CA ARG A 369 -24.12 12.53 -16.38
C ARG A 369 -25.53 12.37 -15.83
#